data_AF-A0A9D7TL37-F1
#
_entry.id   AF-A0A9D7TL37-F1
#
_cell.length_a   1.000
_cell.length_b   1.000
_cell.length_c   1.000
_cell.angle_alpha   90.00
_cell.angle_beta   90.00
_cell.angle_gamma   90.00
#
_symmetry.space_group_name_H-M   'P 1'
#
loop_
_entity.id
_entity.type
_entity.pdbx_description
1 polymer ?
#
loop_
_entity_poly.entity_id
_entity_poly.type
_entity_poly.pdbx_seq_one_letter_code
_entity_poly.pdbx_strand_id
1 'polypeptide(L)'
;MDEHVILNHGDTISMDHDFIDDNLNNMNWWIEKHNGYSLREAVEFLIYKYNFTTEIKTELNNSSQEGKKRKLKNNYYNRLPLFLRPFIYFFYRYILKLGFLDGKRGFIWHILQGFWYRFLVDTKIYQIERISKESGLSIQEVLDRDFGIKIK
;
A
#
# COMPACT_ATOMS: atom_id res chain seq x y z
N MET A 1 3.64 -0.26 -1.05
CA MET A 1 3.67 -1.72 -0.90
C MET A 1 4.97 -2.07 -0.21
N ASP A 2 4.87 -2.75 0.92
CA ASP A 2 6.05 -3.28 1.60
C ASP A 2 6.31 -4.66 0.97
N GLU A 3 7.23 -4.72 0.00
CA GLU A 3 7.65 -5.99 -0.60
C GLU A 3 8.50 -6.73 0.43
N HIS A 4 7.99 -7.87 0.93
CA HIS A 4 8.69 -8.70 1.90
C HIS A 4 9.25 -9.93 1.20
N VAL A 5 10.58 -10.00 1.12
CA VAL A 5 11.29 -11.16 0.59
C VAL A 5 11.50 -12.14 1.73
N ILE A 6 10.87 -13.31 1.66
CA ILE A 6 11.10 -14.42 2.58
C ILE A 6 12.18 -15.32 1.97
N LEU A 7 13.28 -15.51 2.69
CA LEU A 7 14.34 -16.39 2.27
C LEU A 7 13.97 -17.84 2.61
N ASN A 8 13.76 -18.68 1.60
CA ASN A 8 13.47 -20.10 1.81
C ASN A 8 14.75 -20.89 2.17
N HIS A 9 15.89 -20.52 1.58
CA HIS A 9 17.20 -21.16 1.77
C HIS A 9 18.34 -20.14 1.58
N GLY A 10 19.48 -20.36 2.25
CA GLY A 10 20.68 -19.50 2.17
C GLY A 10 20.87 -18.63 3.42
N ASP A 11 21.88 -17.75 3.37
CA ASP A 11 22.24 -16.84 4.46
C ASP A 11 21.98 -15.38 4.06
N THR A 12 21.64 -14.54 5.03
CA THR A 12 21.59 -13.08 4.86
C THR A 12 22.89 -12.46 5.35
N ILE A 13 23.36 -11.42 4.66
CA ILE A 13 24.49 -10.60 5.08
C ILE A 13 24.02 -9.17 5.34
N SER A 14 24.60 -8.52 6.35
CA SER A 14 24.44 -7.08 6.56
C SER A 14 25.60 -6.37 5.89
N MET A 15 25.29 -5.31 5.13
CA MET A 15 26.33 -4.44 4.56
C MET A 15 26.71 -3.37 5.60
N ASP A 16 27.99 -3.01 5.65
CA ASP A 16 28.49 -1.96 6.56
C ASP A 16 28.21 -0.53 6.04
N HIS A 17 27.77 -0.42 4.80
CA HIS A 17 27.57 0.84 4.10
C HIS A 17 26.15 0.97 3.53
N ASP A 18 25.77 2.20 3.24
CA ASP A 18 24.47 2.52 2.65
C ASP A 18 24.36 1.99 1.23
N PHE A 19 23.21 1.41 0.92
CA PHE A 19 22.82 1.05 -0.43
C PHE A 19 22.00 2.19 -1.04
N ILE A 20 22.50 2.77 -2.15
CA ILE A 20 21.82 3.84 -2.87
C ILE A 20 21.16 3.26 -4.12
N ASP A 21 19.83 3.32 -4.19
CA ASP A 21 19.06 3.05 -5.40
C ASP A 21 18.95 4.34 -6.23
N ASP A 22 19.83 4.49 -7.23
CA ASP A 22 19.74 5.57 -8.21
C ASP A 22 18.83 5.15 -9.38
N ASN A 23 17.55 5.44 -9.22
CA ASN A 23 16.54 5.02 -10.19
C ASN A 23 16.59 5.87 -11.47
N LEU A 24 17.11 5.27 -12.54
CA LEU A 24 17.23 5.89 -13.87
C LEU A 24 15.91 5.94 -14.68
N ASN A 25 14.81 5.42 -14.13
CA ASN A 25 13.52 5.43 -14.81
C ASN A 25 12.83 6.79 -14.72
N ASN A 26 11.98 7.08 -15.70
CA ASN A 26 11.23 8.33 -15.76
C ASN A 26 9.89 8.26 -14.99
N MET A 27 9.17 9.38 -15.00
CA MET A 27 7.89 9.52 -14.30
C MET A 27 6.79 8.58 -14.83
N ASN A 28 6.78 8.25 -16.13
CA ASN A 28 5.75 7.36 -16.69
C ASN A 28 5.90 5.95 -16.12
N TRP A 29 7.13 5.44 -16.07
CA TRP A 29 7.41 4.17 -15.41
C TRP A 29 7.04 4.20 -13.93
N TRP A 30 7.35 5.31 -13.24
CA TRP A 30 7.02 5.45 -11.83
C TRP A 30 5.50 5.42 -11.60
N ILE A 31 4.73 6.12 -12.42
CA ILE A 31 3.25 6.12 -12.34
C ILE A 31 2.70 4.73 -12.60
N GLU A 32 3.18 4.03 -13.64
CA GLU A 32 2.71 2.68 -13.97
C GLU A 32 3.02 1.68 -12.84
N LYS A 33 4.22 1.78 -12.26
CA LYS A 33 4.59 1.00 -11.08
C LYS A 33 3.63 1.25 -9.90
N HIS A 34 3.29 2.51 -9.62
CA HIS A 34 2.37 2.87 -8.54
C HIS A 34 0.91 2.51 -8.86
N ASN A 35 0.54 2.46 -10.14
CA ASN A 35 -0.74 1.94 -10.58
C ASN A 35 -0.85 0.44 -10.22
N GLY A 36 0.15 -0.37 -10.56
CA GLY A 36 0.20 -1.78 -10.17
C GLY A 36 0.21 -1.98 -8.65
N TYR A 37 1.01 -1.20 -7.93
CA TYR A 37 1.07 -1.28 -6.46
C TYR A 37 -0.22 -0.85 -5.77
N SER A 38 -0.91 0.15 -6.28
CA SER A 38 -2.15 0.62 -5.66
C SER A 38 -3.27 -0.41 -5.78
N LEU A 39 -3.31 -1.17 -6.88
CA LEU A 39 -4.27 -2.27 -7.04
C LEU A 39 -3.99 -3.39 -6.05
N ARG A 40 -2.73 -3.83 -5.94
CA ARG A 40 -2.34 -4.87 -4.99
C ARG A 40 -2.62 -4.46 -3.54
N GLU A 41 -2.31 -3.22 -3.13
CA GLU A 41 -2.65 -2.74 -1.79
C GLU A 41 -4.17 -2.65 -1.55
N ALA A 42 -4.96 -2.28 -2.56
CA ALA A 42 -6.42 -2.29 -2.47
C ALA A 42 -6.96 -3.71 -2.25
N VAL A 43 -6.43 -4.70 -2.98
CA VAL A 43 -6.79 -6.12 -2.81
C VAL A 43 -6.41 -6.62 -1.42
N GLU A 44 -5.20 -6.34 -0.93
CA GLU A 44 -4.79 -6.69 0.44
C GLU A 44 -5.73 -6.10 1.50
N PHE A 45 -6.13 -4.84 1.32
CA PHE A 45 -7.09 -4.19 2.21
C PHE A 45 -8.45 -4.91 2.19
N LEU A 46 -8.96 -5.28 1.01
CA LEU A 46 -10.24 -5.97 0.87
C LEU A 46 -10.20 -7.39 1.47
N ILE A 47 -9.13 -8.14 1.23
CA ILE A 47 -8.90 -9.46 1.86
C ILE A 47 -8.96 -9.34 3.39
N TYR A 48 -8.28 -8.33 3.96
CA TYR A 48 -8.31 -8.08 5.40
C TYR A 48 -9.69 -7.63 5.89
N LYS A 49 -10.35 -6.69 5.18
CA LYS A 49 -11.64 -6.12 5.58
C LYS A 49 -12.77 -7.16 5.60
N TYR A 50 -12.81 -8.04 4.60
CA TYR A 50 -13.86 -9.04 4.42
C TYR A 50 -13.47 -10.44 4.92
N ASN A 51 -12.28 -10.59 5.53
CA ASN A 51 -11.75 -11.84 6.05
C ASN A 51 -11.72 -12.98 5.00
N PHE A 52 -11.33 -12.68 3.75
CA PHE A 52 -11.30 -13.69 2.67
C PHE A 52 -10.30 -14.83 2.88
N THR A 53 -9.38 -14.71 3.84
CA THR A 53 -8.44 -15.78 4.19
C THR A 53 -8.31 -15.94 5.69
N THR A 54 -8.51 -17.16 6.18
CA THR A 54 -8.15 -17.60 7.54
C THR A 54 -6.64 -17.88 7.66
N GLU A 55 -5.92 -18.04 6.54
CA GLU A 55 -4.59 -18.68 6.51
C GLU A 55 -3.41 -17.78 6.12
N ILE A 56 -3.60 -16.60 5.50
CA ILE A 56 -2.50 -15.62 5.31
C ILE A 56 -2.33 -14.77 6.58
N LYS A 57 -2.46 -15.40 7.75
CA LYS A 57 -1.74 -14.94 8.93
C LYS A 57 -0.36 -15.57 8.83
N THR A 58 0.48 -15.06 7.93
CA THR A 58 1.91 -15.16 8.17
C THR A 58 2.12 -14.59 9.56
N GLU A 59 2.39 -15.48 10.52
CA GLU A 59 2.83 -15.18 11.87
C GLU A 59 4.22 -14.55 11.75
N LEU A 60 4.30 -13.38 11.12
CA LEU A 60 5.42 -12.49 11.27
C LEU A 60 5.50 -12.22 12.75
N ASN A 61 6.61 -12.68 13.33
CA ASN A 61 6.89 -12.58 14.75
C ASN A 61 6.54 -11.16 15.19
N ASN A 62 5.53 -11.02 16.06
CA ASN A 62 4.93 -9.73 16.41
C ASN A 62 5.94 -8.74 17.06
N SER A 63 7.12 -9.26 17.41
CA SER A 63 8.29 -8.56 17.91
C SER A 63 9.12 -7.86 16.81
N SER A 64 9.05 -8.33 15.56
CA SER A 64 9.75 -7.72 14.41
C SER A 64 9.25 -6.30 14.14
N GLN A 65 10.13 -5.42 13.63
CA GLN A 65 9.74 -4.06 13.23
C GLN A 65 8.62 -4.08 12.19
N GLU A 66 8.62 -5.08 11.31
CA GLU A 66 7.65 -5.29 10.24
C GLU A 66 6.26 -5.66 10.78
N GLY A 67 6.21 -6.60 11.73
CA GLY A 67 4.97 -6.98 12.42
C GLY A 67 4.32 -5.79 13.12
N LYS A 68 5.13 -4.90 13.72
CA LYS A 68 4.63 -3.65 14.34
C LYS A 68 4.08 -2.67 13.30
N LYS A 69 4.78 -2.44 12.19
CA LYS A 69 4.31 -1.56 11.10
C LYS A 69 2.99 -2.06 10.49
N ARG A 70 2.89 -3.37 10.22
CA ARG A 70 1.66 -3.99 9.69
C ARG A 70 0.50 -3.88 10.68
N LYS A 71 0.74 -4.11 11.98
CA LYS A 71 -0.28 -3.89 13.03
C LYS A 71 -0.74 -2.43 13.08
N LEU A 72 0.18 -1.48 13.01
CA LEU A 72 -0.18 -0.05 12.99
C LEU A 72 -1.05 0.29 11.77
N LYS A 73 -0.67 -0.19 10.59
CA LYS A 73 -1.45 -0.03 9.36
C LYS A 73 -2.86 -0.63 9.51
N ASN A 74 -2.96 -1.89 9.93
CA ASN A 74 -4.23 -2.60 9.99
C ASN A 74 -5.16 -2.13 11.13
N ASN A 75 -4.60 -1.76 12.29
CA ASN A 75 -5.40 -1.38 13.46
C ASN A 75 -5.75 0.11 13.51
N TYR A 76 -4.96 0.98 12.89
CA TYR A 76 -5.20 2.43 12.96
C TYR A 76 -5.47 3.01 11.58
N TYR A 77 -4.53 2.90 10.66
CA TYR A 77 -4.64 3.55 9.35
C TYR A 77 -5.83 3.02 8.53
N ASN A 78 -6.01 1.71 8.49
CA ASN A 78 -7.08 1.06 7.74
C ASN A 78 -8.49 1.29 8.34
N ARG A 79 -8.57 1.75 9.59
CA ARG A 79 -9.85 2.10 10.24
C ARG A 79 -10.30 3.52 9.95
N LEU A 80 -9.42 4.37 9.44
CA LEU A 80 -9.78 5.72 9.04
C LEU A 80 -10.69 5.67 7.80
N PRO A 81 -11.64 6.62 7.67
CA PRO A 81 -12.48 6.72 6.49
C PRO A 81 -11.66 6.81 5.20
N LEU A 82 -12.14 6.13 4.16
CA LEU A 82 -11.60 6.27 2.81
C LEU A 82 -11.59 7.74 2.41
N PHE A 83 -10.58 8.12 1.65
CA PHE A 83 -10.30 9.47 1.18
C PHE A 83 -9.90 10.47 2.26
N LEU A 84 -10.22 10.27 3.54
CA LEU A 84 -9.73 11.13 4.62
C LEU A 84 -8.29 10.78 5.03
N ARG A 85 -7.97 9.49 5.08
CA ARG A 85 -6.65 8.99 5.49
C ARG A 85 -5.47 9.49 4.64
N PRO A 86 -5.56 9.69 3.30
CA PRO A 86 -4.46 10.26 2.52
C PRO A 86 -4.20 11.72 2.89
N PHE A 87 -5.24 12.53 3.16
CA PHE A 87 -5.08 13.93 3.59
C PHE A 87 -4.40 14.03 4.95
N ILE A 88 -4.84 13.24 5.94
CA ILE A 88 -4.23 13.21 7.27
C ILE A 88 -2.75 12.81 7.14
N TYR A 89 -2.48 11.77 6.34
CA TYR A 89 -1.13 11.25 6.15
C TYR A 89 -0.21 12.26 5.44
N PHE A 90 -0.73 13.00 4.45
CA PHE A 90 -0.03 14.09 3.79
C PHE A 90 0.25 15.25 4.75
N PHE A 91 -0.77 15.73 5.47
CA PHE A 91 -0.63 16.83 6.42
C PHE A 91 0.42 16.52 7.49
N TYR A 92 0.38 15.31 8.04
CA TYR A 92 1.38 14.85 9.00
C TYR A 92 2.79 14.85 8.42
N ARG A 93 3.01 14.34 7.21
CA ARG A 93 4.36 14.30 6.62
C ARG A 93 4.86 15.67 6.14
N TYR A 94 4.00 16.44 5.51
CA TYR A 94 4.43 17.68 4.89
C TYR A 94 4.54 18.83 5.89
N ILE A 95 3.57 18.96 6.82
CA ILE A 95 3.53 20.06 7.79
C ILE A 95 4.20 19.65 9.10
N LEU A 96 3.69 18.60 9.77
CA LEU A 96 4.15 18.26 11.12
C LEU A 96 5.58 17.70 11.16
N LYS A 97 5.99 16.97 10.11
CA LYS A 97 7.37 16.49 9.94
C LYS A 97 8.27 17.45 9.17
N LEU A 98 7.82 18.68 8.94
CA LEU A 98 8.59 19.73 8.27
C LEU A 98 9.07 19.34 6.86
N GLY A 99 8.36 18.46 6.15
CA GLY A 99 8.70 18.05 4.78
C GLY A 99 8.70 19.20 3.76
N PHE A 100 8.10 20.35 4.09
CA PHE A 100 8.24 21.56 3.29
C PHE A 100 9.68 22.11 3.23
N LEU A 101 10.56 21.73 4.16
CA LEU A 101 11.97 22.14 4.16
C LEU A 101 12.76 21.51 3.00
N ASP A 102 12.29 20.40 2.44
CA ASP A 102 12.88 19.70 1.30
C ASP A 102 12.66 20.43 -0.05
N GLY A 103 11.96 21.58 -0.03
CA GLY A 103 11.70 22.43 -1.19
C GLY A 103 10.89 21.74 -2.29
N LYS A 104 11.18 22.09 -3.55
CA LYS A 104 10.39 21.62 -4.71
C LYS A 104 10.39 20.10 -4.88
N ARG A 105 11.55 19.46 -4.70
CA ARG A 105 11.69 18.00 -4.87
C ARG A 105 10.92 17.25 -3.79
N GLY A 106 11.05 17.68 -2.53
CA GLY A 106 10.29 17.10 -1.43
C GLY A 106 8.79 17.32 -1.54
N PHE A 107 8.34 18.50 -1.99
CA PHE A 107 6.93 18.76 -2.27
C PHE A 107 6.37 17.77 -3.30
N ILE A 108 7.05 17.59 -4.45
CA ILE A 108 6.64 16.63 -5.48
C ILE A 108 6.54 15.22 -4.89
N TRP A 109 7.54 14.80 -4.11
CA TRP A 109 7.54 13.49 -3.46
C TRP A 109 6.37 13.32 -2.48
N HIS A 110 6.12 14.30 -1.62
CA HIS A 110 5.05 14.24 -0.63
C HIS A 110 3.66 14.21 -1.29
N ILE A 111 3.49 14.94 -2.40
CA ILE A 111 2.26 14.90 -3.19
C ILE A 111 2.10 13.56 -3.88
N LEU A 112 3.09 13.11 -4.66
CA LEU A 112 2.94 11.91 -5.49
C LEU A 112 2.98 10.62 -4.66
N GLN A 113 4.06 10.42 -3.92
CA GLN A 113 4.23 9.23 -3.10
C GLN A 113 3.33 9.27 -1.88
N GLY A 114 3.16 10.47 -1.31
CA GLY A 114 2.56 10.57 0.00
C GLY A 114 1.05 10.70 0.04
N PHE A 115 0.51 11.48 -0.90
CA PHE A 115 -0.91 11.76 -1.02
C PHE A 115 -1.53 10.97 -2.17
N TRP A 116 -1.13 11.23 -3.42
CA TRP A 116 -1.73 10.69 -4.63
C TRP A 116 -1.74 9.17 -4.64
N TYR A 117 -0.61 8.51 -4.32
CA TYR A 117 -0.55 7.06 -4.25
C TYR A 117 -1.56 6.47 -3.26
N ARG A 118 -1.67 7.05 -2.05
CA ARG A 118 -2.63 6.59 -1.03
C ARG A 118 -4.06 6.89 -1.43
N PHE A 119 -4.30 8.04 -2.06
CA PHE A 119 -5.61 8.37 -2.60
C PHE A 119 -6.03 7.40 -3.71
N LEU A 120 -5.11 7.02 -4.60
CA LEU A 120 -5.36 6.06 -5.66
C LEU A 120 -5.73 4.66 -5.13
N VAL A 121 -5.08 4.22 -4.03
CA VAL A 121 -5.48 3.00 -3.32
C VAL A 121 -6.94 3.10 -2.85
N ASP A 122 -7.31 4.20 -2.19
CA ASP A 122 -8.68 4.42 -1.71
C ASP A 122 -9.69 4.45 -2.84
N THR A 123 -9.35 5.09 -3.97
CA THR A 123 -10.18 5.12 -5.18
C THR A 123 -10.46 3.72 -5.70
N LYS A 124 -9.44 2.84 -5.76
CA LYS A 124 -9.61 1.46 -6.23
C LYS A 124 -10.46 0.63 -5.27
N ILE A 125 -10.25 0.77 -3.95
CA ILE A 125 -11.09 0.11 -2.95
C ILE A 125 -12.55 0.52 -3.15
N TYR A 126 -12.81 1.83 -3.23
CA TYR A 126 -14.15 2.35 -3.44
C TYR A 126 -14.76 1.85 -4.75
N GLN A 127 -14.00 1.84 -5.85
CA GLN A 127 -14.46 1.34 -7.15
C GLN A 127 -14.89 -0.13 -7.07
N ILE A 128 -14.07 -0.99 -6.47
CA ILE A 128 -14.37 -2.43 -6.35
C ILE A 128 -15.62 -2.65 -5.50
N GLU A 129 -15.71 -1.99 -4.35
CA GLU A 129 -16.88 -2.10 -3.46
C GLU A 129 -18.17 -1.58 -4.12
N ARG A 130 -18.06 -0.51 -4.91
CA ARG A 130 -19.20 0.03 -5.66
C ARG A 130 -19.69 -0.95 -6.73
N ILE A 131 -18.78 -1.52 -7.52
CA ILE A 131 -19.11 -2.50 -8.56
C ILE A 131 -19.77 -3.74 -7.95
N SER A 132 -19.23 -4.24 -6.83
CA SER A 132 -19.84 -5.37 -6.10
C SER A 132 -21.27 -5.05 -5.66
N LYS A 133 -21.50 -3.86 -5.08
CA LYS A 133 -22.84 -3.43 -4.68
C LYS A 133 -23.82 -3.27 -5.87
N GLU A 134 -23.37 -2.69 -6.97
CA GLU A 134 -24.20 -2.42 -8.16
C GLU A 134 -24.52 -3.69 -8.95
N SER A 135 -23.59 -4.65 -9.02
CA SER A 135 -23.77 -5.91 -9.75
C SER A 135 -24.32 -7.06 -8.92
N GLY A 136 -24.36 -6.93 -7.58
CA GLY A 136 -24.76 -7.99 -6.67
C GLY A 136 -23.74 -9.13 -6.54
N LEU A 137 -22.56 -9.00 -7.17
CA LEU A 137 -21.47 -9.98 -7.08
C LEU A 137 -20.67 -9.81 -5.80
N SER A 138 -20.07 -10.90 -5.32
CA SER A 138 -19.06 -10.86 -4.27
C SER A 138 -17.82 -10.08 -4.73
N ILE A 139 -17.05 -9.53 -3.78
CA ILE A 139 -15.79 -8.84 -4.08
C ILE A 139 -14.81 -9.76 -4.81
N GLN A 140 -14.79 -11.06 -4.50
CA GLN A 140 -13.92 -12.05 -5.14
C GLN A 140 -14.28 -12.21 -6.64
N GLU A 141 -15.57 -12.28 -6.97
CA GLU A 141 -16.04 -12.35 -8.35
C GLU A 141 -15.74 -11.07 -9.14
N VAL A 142 -15.89 -9.90 -8.52
CA VAL A 142 -15.52 -8.61 -9.13
C VAL A 142 -14.03 -8.56 -9.43
N LEU A 143 -13.19 -9.01 -8.49
CA LEU A 143 -11.75 -9.03 -8.67
C LEU A 143 -11.31 -9.97 -9.80
N ASP A 144 -11.92 -11.16 -9.92
CA ASP A 144 -11.60 -12.08 -11.02
C ASP A 144 -12.10 -11.52 -12.36
N ARG A 145 -13.36 -11.07 -12.43
CA ARG A 145 -14.01 -10.60 -13.66
C ARG A 145 -13.41 -9.32 -14.21
N ASP A 146 -13.28 -8.29 -13.37
CA ASP A 146 -12.98 -6.92 -13.82
C ASP A 146 -11.49 -6.57 -13.68
N PHE A 147 -10.77 -7.25 -12.78
CA PHE A 147 -9.36 -6.97 -12.48
C PHE A 147 -8.43 -8.13 -12.81
N GLY A 148 -8.96 -9.31 -13.17
CA GLY A 148 -8.16 -10.50 -13.49
C GLY A 148 -7.40 -11.07 -12.28
N ILE A 149 -7.89 -10.82 -11.05
CA ILE A 149 -7.22 -11.21 -9.80
C ILE A 149 -8.02 -12.33 -9.12
N LYS A 150 -7.43 -13.52 -9.08
CA LYS A 150 -7.98 -14.68 -8.37
C LYS A 150 -7.46 -14.72 -6.94
N ILE A 151 -8.34 -14.50 -5.97
CA ILE A 151 -8.06 -14.75 -4.56
C ILE A 151 -8.31 -16.24 -4.31
N LYS A 152 -7.28 -16.97 -3.89
CA LYS A 152 -7.39 -18.37 -3.44
C LYS A 152 -7.72 -18.44 -1.96
#